data_AF-A0A182GUV0-F1
#
_entry.id   AF-A0A182GUV0-F1
#
_cell.length_a   1.000
_cell.length_b   1.000
_cell.length_c   1.000
_cell.angle_alpha   90.00
_cell.angle_beta   90.00
_cell.angle_gamma   90.00
#
_symmetry.space_group_name_H-M   'P 1'
#
loop_
_entity.id
_entity.type
_entity.pdbx_description
1 polymer ?
#
loop_
_entity_poly.entity_id
_entity_poly.type
_entity_poly.pdbx_seq_one_letter_code
_entity_poly.pdbx_strand_id
1 'polypeptide(L)'
;MVEGPFRTKKTEAVILVPNVNGSCIEKLLEWTEHQIDDGPLEENDGYIPDIGEWDQQLLQVEKNVLAELNLASDYLDNQRLLDMTSRADIDSMKKQTTTQR
;
A
#
# COMPACT_ATOMS: atom_id res chain seq x y z
N MET A 1 -7.28 -36.65 15.61
CA MET A 1 -6.91 -35.26 15.31
C MET A 1 -7.50 -34.91 13.96
N VAL A 2 -8.44 -33.98 13.92
CA VAL A 2 -9.00 -33.46 12.67
C VAL A 2 -8.12 -32.31 12.20
N GLU A 3 -7.31 -32.55 11.17
CA GLU A 3 -6.57 -31.52 10.46
C GLU A 3 -7.61 -30.64 9.74
N GLY A 4 -7.77 -29.38 10.18
CA GLY A 4 -8.69 -28.43 9.56
C GLY A 4 -8.22 -28.03 8.15
N PRO A 5 -9.15 -27.77 7.20
CA PRO A 5 -8.84 -27.65 5.77
C PRO A 5 -8.11 -26.36 5.36
N PHE A 6 -7.70 -25.51 6.30
CA PHE A 6 -7.20 -24.16 6.01
C PHE A 6 -5.70 -23.96 6.20
N ARG A 7 -4.91 -25.00 6.54
CA ARG A 7 -3.44 -24.86 6.57
C ARG A 7 -2.84 -25.31 5.25
N THR A 8 -3.05 -24.52 4.20
CA THR A 8 -2.18 -24.56 3.03
C THR A 8 -0.78 -24.19 3.48
N LYS A 9 0.09 -25.19 3.60
CA LYS A 9 1.54 -24.98 3.65
C LYS A 9 1.97 -24.47 2.28
N LYS A 10 1.83 -23.17 2.03
CA LYS A 10 2.43 -22.49 0.89
C LYS A 10 3.38 -21.43 1.42
N THR A 11 4.53 -21.86 1.92
CA THR A 11 5.68 -20.97 2.10
C THR A 11 6.40 -20.92 0.75
N GLU A 12 5.74 -20.36 -0.27
CA GLU A 12 6.35 -20.18 -1.58
C GLU A 12 6.92 -18.77 -1.66
N ALA A 13 8.25 -18.70 -1.73
CA ALA A 13 9.11 -17.52 -1.83
C ALA A 13 9.03 -16.52 -0.66
N VAL A 14 10.10 -16.47 0.16
CA VAL A 14 10.37 -15.32 1.02
C VAL A 14 10.82 -14.18 0.11
N ILE A 15 9.95 -13.20 -0.11
CA ILE A 15 10.31 -11.97 -0.82
C ILE A 15 11.07 -11.09 0.16
N LEU A 16 12.37 -10.92 -0.09
CA LEU A 16 13.17 -9.94 0.64
C LEU A 16 12.87 -8.57 0.05
N VAL A 17 12.29 -7.70 0.88
CA VAL A 17 12.03 -6.30 0.54
C VAL A 17 13.13 -5.47 1.21
N PRO A 18 14.30 -5.28 0.55
CA PRO A 18 15.41 -4.56 1.17
C PRO A 18 15.02 -3.11 1.42
N ASN A 19 15.48 -2.56 2.55
CA ASN A 19 15.23 -1.18 2.95
C ASN A 19 13.75 -0.85 3.24
N VAL A 20 12.96 -1.84 3.63
CA VAL A 20 11.58 -1.64 4.11
C VAL A 20 11.46 -2.13 5.53
N ASN A 21 10.92 -1.29 6.41
CA ASN A 21 10.67 -1.65 7.81
C ASN A 21 9.46 -2.59 7.93
N GLY A 22 9.45 -3.46 8.96
CA GLY A 22 8.36 -4.40 9.22
C GLY A 22 7.00 -3.70 9.34
N SER A 23 6.97 -2.54 9.98
CA SER A 23 5.75 -1.73 10.14
C SER A 23 5.17 -1.20 8.81
N CYS A 24 6.00 -1.04 7.77
CA CYS A 24 5.52 -0.69 6.43
C CYS A 24 4.83 -1.90 5.77
N ILE A 25 5.37 -3.10 5.96
CA ILE A 25 4.76 -4.33 5.45
C ILE A 25 3.44 -4.63 6.17
N GLU A 26 3.37 -4.41 7.49
CA GLU A 26 2.12 -4.57 8.25
C GLU A 26 1.01 -3.65 7.69
N LYS A 27 1.34 -2.38 7.38
CA LYS A 27 0.40 -1.44 6.76
C LYS A 27 -0.03 -1.84 5.36
N LEU A 28 0.89 -2.39 4.57
CA LEU A 28 0.59 -2.88 3.23
C LEU A 28 -0.36 -4.08 3.27
N LEU A 29 -0.17 -4.99 4.23
CA LEU A 29 -1.06 -6.11 4.47
C LEU A 29 -2.46 -5.62 4.86
N GLU A 30 -2.54 -4.67 5.80
CA GLU A 30 -3.80 -4.04 6.22
C GLU A 30 -4.53 -3.40 5.02
N TRP A 31 -3.79 -2.72 4.14
CA TRP A 31 -4.32 -2.18 2.89
C TRP A 31 -4.89 -3.26 1.97
N THR A 32 -4.14 -4.33 1.80
CA THR A 32 -4.53 -5.44 0.93
C THR A 32 -5.79 -6.14 1.46
N GLU A 33 -5.91 -6.30 2.78
CA GLU A 33 -7.11 -6.86 3.41
C GLU A 33 -8.33 -5.94 3.20
N HIS A 34 -8.16 -4.64 3.38
CA HIS A 34 -9.26 -3.68 3.17
C HIS A 34 -9.79 -3.69 1.73
N GLN A 35 -8.90 -3.81 0.75
CA GLN A 35 -9.27 -3.83 -0.67
C GLN A 35 -9.97 -5.12 -1.09
N ILE A 36 -9.78 -6.23 -0.37
CA ILE A 36 -10.51 -7.48 -0.62
C ILE A 36 -11.99 -7.31 -0.23
N ASP A 37 -12.28 -6.53 0.81
CA ASP A 37 -13.64 -6.23 1.26
C ASP A 37 -14.37 -5.23 0.34
N ASP A 38 -13.65 -4.31 -0.31
CA ASP A 38 -14.24 -3.27 -1.18
C ASP A 38 -14.76 -3.82 -2.54
N GLY A 39 -14.46 -5.08 -2.85
CA GLY A 39 -14.93 -5.79 -4.05
C GLY A 39 -13.88 -5.87 -5.16
N PRO A 40 -14.17 -6.62 -6.24
CA PRO A 40 -13.21 -6.81 -7.32
C PRO A 40 -12.85 -5.45 -7.95
N LEU A 41 -11.56 -5.16 -7.92
CA LEU A 41 -10.96 -3.99 -8.57
C LEU A 41 -11.36 -4.02 -10.05
N GLU A 42 -12.29 -3.17 -10.46
CA GLU A 42 -12.57 -2.99 -11.89
C GLU A 42 -11.24 -2.68 -12.60
N GLU A 43 -10.99 -3.39 -13.70
CA GLU A 43 -9.78 -3.24 -14.50
C GLU A 43 -9.63 -1.76 -14.86
N ASN A 44 -8.49 -1.21 -14.46
CA ASN A 44 -8.23 0.21 -14.36
C ASN A 44 -8.44 0.91 -15.72
N ASP A 45 -9.51 1.70 -15.85
CA ASP A 45 -9.81 2.54 -17.03
C ASP A 45 -8.88 3.78 -17.10
N GLY A 46 -7.61 3.62 -16.72
CA GLY A 46 -6.60 4.68 -16.63
C GLY A 46 -6.88 5.75 -15.58
N TYR A 47 -7.88 5.54 -14.71
CA TYR A 47 -8.23 6.48 -13.65
C TYR A 47 -7.59 6.04 -12.33
N ILE A 48 -6.72 6.89 -11.79
CA ILE A 48 -6.23 6.74 -10.41
C ILE A 48 -7.47 6.76 -9.51
N PRO A 49 -7.76 5.68 -8.76
CA PRO A 49 -8.91 5.66 -7.86
C PRO A 49 -8.82 6.85 -6.89
N ASP A 50 -9.97 7.46 -6.58
CA ASP A 50 -10.03 8.53 -5.60
C ASP A 50 -9.50 7.98 -4.26
N ILE A 51 -8.52 8.64 -3.66
CA ILE A 51 -7.93 8.20 -2.40
C ILE A 51 -9.02 8.36 -1.33
N GLY A 52 -9.59 7.24 -0.89
CA GLY A 52 -10.60 7.23 0.15
C GLY A 52 -10.06 7.81 1.47
N GLU A 53 -10.96 8.18 2.37
CA GLU A 53 -10.57 8.72 3.68
C GLU A 53 -9.69 7.73 4.47
N TRP A 54 -9.93 6.42 4.29
CA TRP A 54 -9.13 5.35 4.89
C TRP A 54 -7.71 5.31 4.31
N ASP A 55 -7.57 5.33 2.98
CA ASP A 55 -6.27 5.36 2.31
C ASP A 55 -5.49 6.63 2.66
N GLN A 56 -6.18 7.78 2.80
CA GLN A 56 -5.56 9.02 3.26
C GLN A 56 -4.97 8.87 4.67
N GLN A 57 -5.67 8.21 5.58
CA GLN A 57 -5.17 7.96 6.94
C GLN A 57 -4.01 6.97 6.94
N LEU A 58 -4.08 5.92 6.11
CA LEU A 58 -3.01 4.94 5.98
C LEU A 58 -1.72 5.58 5.43
N LEU A 59 -1.85 6.46 4.44
CA LEU A 59 -0.76 7.17 3.77
C LEU A 59 -0.32 8.44 4.53
N GLN A 60 -1.01 8.83 5.60
CA GLN A 60 -0.61 9.91 6.50
C GLN A 60 0.53 9.46 7.44
N VAL A 61 1.66 9.09 6.83
CA VAL A 61 2.88 8.66 7.51
C VAL A 61 4.03 9.62 7.22
N GLU A 62 5.15 9.45 7.91
CA GLU A 62 6.35 10.21 7.61
C GLU A 62 6.87 9.91 6.19
N LYS A 63 7.53 10.88 5.55
CA LYS A 63 8.07 10.72 4.18
C LYS A 63 8.97 9.50 4.02
N ASN A 64 9.74 9.14 5.05
CA ASN A 64 10.59 7.94 5.02
C ASN A 64 9.73 6.68 4.91
N VAL A 65 8.67 6.58 5.72
CA VAL A 65 7.74 5.43 5.71
C VAL A 65 6.98 5.37 4.39
N LEU A 66 6.59 6.51 3.82
CA LEU A 66 5.90 6.57 2.52
C LEU A 66 6.81 6.08 1.38
N ALA A 67 8.09 6.44 1.39
CA ALA A 67 9.07 5.95 0.42
C ALA A 67 9.33 4.44 0.56
N GLU A 68 9.40 3.93 1.78
CA GLU A 68 9.50 2.48 2.04
C GLU A 68 8.24 1.73 1.58
N LEU A 69 7.05 2.30 1.79
CA LEU A 69 5.79 1.75 1.32
C LEU A 69 5.72 1.73 -0.22
N ASN A 70 6.22 2.78 -0.88
CA ASN A 70 6.33 2.84 -2.33
C ASN A 70 7.23 1.72 -2.88
N LEU A 71 8.39 1.51 -2.27
CA LEU A 71 9.29 0.41 -2.64
C LEU A 71 8.63 -0.95 -2.40
N ALA A 72 8.00 -1.17 -1.24
CA ALA A 72 7.31 -2.42 -0.95
C ALA A 72 6.20 -2.73 -1.97
N SER A 73 5.49 -1.70 -2.41
CA SER A 73 4.45 -1.80 -3.45
C SER A 73 5.03 -2.21 -4.80
N ASP A 74 6.18 -1.64 -5.18
CA ASP A 74 6.92 -2.01 -6.40
C ASP A 74 7.41 -3.47 -6.36
N TYR A 75 7.91 -3.94 -5.21
CA TYR A 75 8.32 -5.35 -5.03
C TYR A 75 7.17 -6.35 -5.10
N LEU A 76 5.96 -5.94 -4.72
CA LEU A 76 4.76 -6.78 -4.71
C LEU A 76 3.89 -6.61 -5.96
N ASP A 77 4.32 -5.80 -6.91
CA ASP A 77 3.60 -5.44 -8.14
C ASP A 77 2.17 -4.93 -7.88
N ASN A 78 2.01 -4.11 -6.85
CA ASN A 78 0.74 -3.50 -6.49
C ASN A 78 0.63 -2.08 -7.06
N GLN A 79 0.20 -2.00 -8.31
CA GLN A 79 0.08 -0.74 -9.06
C GLN A 79 -0.83 0.29 -8.36
N ARG A 80 -1.96 -0.14 -7.77
CA ARG A 80 -2.87 0.79 -7.07
C ARG A 80 -2.21 1.43 -5.87
N LEU A 81 -1.51 0.64 -5.06
CA LEU A 81 -0.79 1.18 -3.90
C LEU A 81 0.32 2.14 -4.33
N LEU A 82 1.03 1.82 -5.41
CA LEU A 82 2.06 2.68 -6.01
C LEU A 82 1.50 4.04 -6.50
N ASP A 83 0.35 4.03 -7.16
CA ASP A 83 -0.32 5.25 -7.62
C ASP A 83 -0.75 6.13 -6.44
N MET A 84 -1.30 5.54 -5.37
CA MET A 84 -1.75 6.31 -4.20
C MET A 84 -0.59 6.84 -3.36
N THR A 85 0.49 6.06 -3.16
CA THR A 85 1.71 6.55 -2.49
C THR A 85 2.30 7.73 -3.26
N SER A 86 2.40 7.62 -4.58
CA SER A 86 2.88 8.69 -5.46
C SER A 86 2.00 9.94 -5.37
N ARG A 87 0.68 9.77 -5.30
CA ARG A 87 -0.28 10.87 -5.15
C ARG A 87 -0.18 11.54 -3.79
N ALA A 88 -0.02 10.77 -2.70
CA ALA A 88 0.19 11.28 -1.35
C ALA A 88 1.50 12.08 -1.22
N ASP A 89 2.56 11.64 -1.90
CA ASP A 89 3.82 12.37 -2.00
C ASP A 89 3.64 13.73 -2.69
N ILE A 90 2.95 13.75 -3.85
CA ILE A 90 2.64 14.98 -4.58
C ILE A 90 1.79 15.93 -3.73
N ASP A 91 0.78 15.42 -3.02
CA ASP A 91 -0.07 16.23 -2.14
C ASP A 91 0.74 16.84 -0.98
N SER A 92 1.60 16.02 -0.36
CA SER A 92 2.52 16.47 0.68
C SER A 92 3.46 17.55 0.18
N MET A 93 3.99 17.44 -1.05
CA MET A 93 4.82 18.47 -1.69
C MET A 93 4.03 19.77 -1.94
N LYS A 94 2.80 19.66 -2.44
CA LYS A 94 1.92 20.82 -2.70
C LYS A 94 1.63 21.59 -1.41
N LYS A 95 1.28 20.90 -0.32
CA LYS A 95 1.03 21.51 1.00
C LYS A 95 2.23 22.33 1.49
N GLN A 96 3.44 21.77 1.42
CA GLN A 96 4.67 22.49 1.81
C GLN A 96 4.97 23.71 0.92
N THR A 97 4.65 23.64 -0.37
CA THR A 97 4.88 24.73 -1.32
C THR A 97 3.88 25.88 -1.13
N THR A 98 2.63 25.57 -0.78
CA THR A 98 1.60 26.58 -0.51
C THR A 98 1.82 27.31 0.83
N THR A 99 2.40 26.66 1.84
CA THR A 99 2.71 27.30 3.14
C THR A 99 3.85 28.32 3.07
N GLN A 100 4.65 28.34 2.00
CA GLN A 100 5.72 29.33 1.81
C GLN A 100 5.32 30.56 0.97
N ARG A 101 4.02 30.85 0.80
CA ARG A 101 3.55 32.01 0.02
C ARG A 101 2.86 33.08 0.87
#